data_AF-A0A127Q591-F1
#
_entry.id   AF-A0A127Q591-F1
#
_cell.length_a   1.000
_cell.length_b   1.000
_cell.length_c   1.000
_cell.angle_alpha   90.00
_cell.angle_beta   90.00
_cell.angle_gamma   90.00
#
_symmetry.space_group_name_H-M   'P 1'
#
loop_
_entity.id
_entity.type
_entity.pdbx_description
1 polymer ?
#
loop_
_entity_poly.entity_id
_entity_poly.type
_entity_poly.pdbx_seq_one_letter_code
_entity_poly.pdbx_strand_id
1 'polypeptide(L)'
;MILGGFSLESPAIRCIGTVSPDYFHNGAALAPLTIVPMKRYSTLFLIIATVLLALAACDRAAPTASAASVAPAAAPVVAAVPAAVPVAVLVYSAAPAAGHAVELSAVAQLGKKIFFDPSLSGSGKLACASCHSPDHAYAPPNNLAVQLGGPKLERQGLRAVPSLRYLEHTPIFTIGPNSSVPDSDTVAAAPVTGADIKVAAVAKSSQPNAALLAAEANVPMGGLDWDGRADTLQSQAQGPFLDPNEMDNKSSASLLDKLRHAPYADDLRKLFGANVFDNSGLALSEALFALGRFQMEDPSFHPYDSKYDYYLAGQAKLSAQESRGLKLFEDPKKGNCASCHIDKPSRDGMFPPAFTDYQFEALAGPRNRELAANRDPAHYDLGLCGPMRGDYKQQASYCGLFKTPTLRNSASRGALFHNGVFKNLEDLLHFYVERETDPGKWYPKRKDGSIEKYDDLPPRYKKNVDVVDAPFDRKQGEQPALNDDEIKDMVVFLKTLNDGYQAGAGQASAAR
;
A
#
# COMPACT_ATOMS: atom_id res chain seq x y z
N MET A 1 -73.37 18.21 0.94
CA MET A 1 -72.91 19.61 0.74
C MET A 1 -71.44 19.63 1.15
N ILE A 2 -70.51 19.50 0.18
CA ILE A 2 -69.70 20.59 -0.46
C ILE A 2 -68.73 21.21 0.57
N LEU A 3 -67.41 21.34 0.42
CA LEU A 3 -66.31 21.02 -0.52
C LEU A 3 -65.04 21.25 0.34
N GLY A 4 -63.93 20.52 0.21
CA GLY A 4 -62.91 20.72 -0.81
C GLY A 4 -61.54 20.37 -0.22
N GLY A 5 -60.69 19.67 -1.00
CA GLY A 5 -59.36 19.23 -0.59
C GLY A 5 -58.26 20.24 -0.90
N PHE A 6 -57.03 19.90 -0.53
CA PHE A 6 -55.83 20.07 -1.36
C PHE A 6 -54.69 19.18 -0.83
N SER A 7 -54.09 18.46 -1.76
CA SER A 7 -52.89 17.63 -1.63
C SER A 7 -51.66 18.49 -1.84
N LEU A 8 -50.56 18.21 -1.13
CA LEU A 8 -49.21 18.68 -1.47
C LEU A 8 -48.19 17.59 -1.12
N GLU A 9 -47.78 16.86 -2.15
CA GLU A 9 -46.56 16.05 -2.21
C GLU A 9 -45.36 16.94 -2.60
N SER A 10 -44.17 16.63 -2.05
CA SER A 10 -42.83 16.88 -2.63
C SER A 10 -41.73 16.38 -1.68
N PRO A 11 -40.51 16.05 -2.14
CA PRO A 11 -40.23 14.89 -3.01
C PRO A 11 -39.08 14.02 -2.46
N ALA A 12 -39.16 12.71 -2.69
CA ALA A 12 -38.03 11.80 -2.52
C ALA A 12 -36.97 12.06 -3.61
N ILE A 13 -35.76 12.38 -3.20
CA ILE A 13 -34.58 12.48 -4.08
C ILE A 13 -34.21 11.06 -4.53
N ARG A 14 -34.59 10.73 -5.78
CA ARG A 14 -34.05 9.59 -6.54
C ARG A 14 -32.70 9.98 -7.10
N CYS A 15 -31.62 9.38 -6.59
CA CYS A 15 -30.36 9.33 -7.32
C CYS A 15 -30.47 8.26 -8.42
N ILE A 16 -30.69 8.71 -9.65
CA ILE A 16 -30.60 7.90 -10.86
C ILE A 16 -29.11 7.79 -11.21
N GLY A 17 -28.51 6.65 -10.90
CA GLY A 17 -27.20 6.24 -11.43
C GLY A 17 -27.41 5.09 -12.40
N THR A 18 -27.62 5.40 -13.68
CA THR A 18 -27.63 4.40 -14.75
C THR A 18 -26.20 3.93 -15.00
N VAL A 19 -25.92 2.66 -14.69
CA VAL A 19 -24.74 1.93 -15.16
C VAL A 19 -25.15 1.24 -16.46
N SER A 20 -24.51 1.61 -17.58
CA SER A 20 -24.59 0.81 -18.82
C SER A 20 -23.35 -0.09 -18.91
N PRO A 21 -23.51 -1.40 -19.19
CA PRO A 21 -22.44 -2.27 -19.65
C PRO A 21 -22.28 -2.17 -21.18
N ASP A 22 -21.26 -2.86 -21.72
CA ASP A 22 -21.05 -3.24 -23.15
C ASP A 22 -20.30 -2.23 -24.04
N TYR A 23 -19.35 -2.56 -24.93
CA TYR A 23 -18.69 -3.81 -25.36
C TYR A 23 -17.40 -3.42 -26.14
N PHE A 24 -16.36 -4.26 -26.12
CA PHE A 24 -15.22 -4.22 -27.05
C PHE A 24 -15.58 -4.97 -28.36
N HIS A 25 -15.30 -4.38 -29.54
CA HIS A 25 -14.69 -5.08 -30.70
C HIS A 25 -14.37 -4.18 -31.92
N ASN A 26 -13.14 -4.36 -32.43
CA ASN A 26 -12.63 -4.35 -33.82
C ASN A 26 -13.01 -3.25 -34.85
N GLY A 27 -12.01 -2.40 -35.12
CA GLY A 27 -11.37 -2.15 -36.42
C GLY A 27 -12.17 -2.05 -37.73
N ALA A 28 -12.23 -0.84 -38.31
CA ALA A 28 -11.97 -0.56 -39.73
C ALA A 28 -11.79 0.96 -39.95
N ALA A 29 -10.82 1.34 -40.78
CA ALA A 29 -10.52 2.71 -41.17
C ALA A 29 -11.47 3.21 -42.29
N LEU A 30 -11.71 4.53 -42.38
CA LEU A 30 -11.68 5.34 -43.62
C LEU A 30 -12.03 6.83 -43.35
N ALA A 31 -11.04 7.70 -43.63
CA ALA A 31 -11.02 9.03 -44.26
C ALA A 31 -11.92 10.24 -43.81
N PRO A 32 -11.45 11.50 -44.03
CA PRO A 32 -11.90 12.70 -43.32
C PRO A 32 -12.83 13.62 -44.15
N LEU A 33 -13.64 14.45 -43.46
CA LEU A 33 -14.42 15.56 -44.04
C LEU A 33 -14.25 16.80 -43.16
N THR A 34 -13.36 17.72 -43.53
CA THR A 34 -13.60 19.02 -44.21
C THR A 34 -14.29 20.08 -43.36
N ILE A 35 -13.51 21.13 -43.10
CA ILE A 35 -13.87 22.45 -42.54
C ILE A 35 -14.67 23.24 -43.59
N VAL A 36 -15.78 23.88 -43.20
CA VAL A 36 -16.47 24.92 -43.98
C VAL A 36 -16.89 26.07 -43.01
N PRO A 37 -16.82 27.35 -43.41
CA PRO A 37 -16.60 28.47 -42.50
C PRO A 37 -17.87 29.26 -42.10
N MET A 38 -17.65 30.12 -41.10
CA MET A 38 -18.56 31.16 -40.58
C MET A 38 -19.27 32.01 -41.65
N LYS A 39 -20.55 32.30 -41.41
CA LYS A 39 -21.21 33.53 -41.89
C LYS A 39 -21.84 34.31 -40.73
N ARG A 40 -21.48 35.59 -40.71
CA ARG A 40 -21.95 36.66 -39.83
C ARG A 40 -23.34 37.13 -40.26
N TYR A 41 -24.20 37.47 -39.31
CA TYR A 41 -25.10 38.63 -39.43
C TYR A 41 -25.10 39.40 -38.11
N SER A 42 -25.06 40.72 -38.27
CA SER A 42 -24.75 41.76 -37.29
C SER A 42 -25.86 42.79 -37.35
N THR A 43 -26.47 43.12 -36.20
CA THR A 43 -27.14 44.38 -35.79
C THR A 43 -27.86 44.07 -34.48
N LEU A 44 -27.58 44.70 -33.34
CA LEU A 44 -27.75 46.13 -33.04
C LEU A 44 -26.82 46.52 -31.86
N PHE A 45 -26.03 47.57 -32.06
CA PHE A 45 -25.13 48.20 -31.08
C PHE A 45 -25.86 49.30 -30.30
N LEU A 46 -25.59 49.47 -29.01
CA LEU A 46 -25.61 50.80 -28.36
C LEU A 46 -24.73 50.84 -27.07
N ILE A 47 -23.63 51.61 -27.15
CA ILE A 47 -22.98 52.47 -26.12
C ILE A 47 -22.19 51.77 -24.99
N ILE A 48 -20.86 51.58 -25.13
CA ILE A 48 -19.71 52.48 -24.83
C ILE A 48 -19.38 52.62 -23.34
N ALA A 49 -18.13 52.28 -23.03
CA ALA A 49 -17.47 52.37 -21.72
C ALA A 49 -16.72 53.70 -21.51
N THR A 50 -16.54 54.06 -20.23
CA THR A 50 -15.55 55.00 -19.62
C THR A 50 -15.79 56.52 -19.84
N VAL A 51 -15.76 57.41 -18.84
CA VAL A 51 -14.61 57.89 -18.04
C VAL A 51 -15.06 58.82 -16.86
N LEU A 52 -14.42 58.66 -15.68
CA LEU A 52 -14.06 59.59 -14.57
C LEU A 52 -14.77 60.97 -14.33
N LEU A 53 -15.12 61.31 -13.06
CA LEU A 53 -14.43 62.31 -12.17
C LEU A 53 -15.16 62.61 -10.82
N ALA A 54 -14.38 62.55 -9.72
CA ALA A 54 -14.22 63.45 -8.55
C ALA A 54 -15.38 64.15 -7.77
N LEU A 55 -15.36 63.98 -6.43
CA LEU A 55 -15.32 64.96 -5.30
C LEU A 55 -16.09 64.43 -4.06
N ALA A 56 -15.40 64.11 -2.95
CA ALA A 56 -15.26 64.89 -1.69
C ALA A 56 -16.57 64.97 -0.85
N ALA A 57 -16.65 64.71 0.47
CA ALA A 57 -15.68 64.90 1.56
C ALA A 57 -16.10 64.19 2.89
N CYS A 58 -15.09 64.00 3.78
CA CYS A 58 -15.06 64.00 5.27
C CYS A 58 -15.90 62.98 6.09
N ASP A 59 -15.46 62.38 7.21
CA ASP A 59 -14.46 62.68 8.26
C ASP A 59 -13.90 61.34 8.83
N ARG A 60 -12.58 61.14 9.02
CA ARG A 60 -11.69 61.46 10.18
C ARG A 60 -12.11 60.90 11.54
N ALA A 61 -11.29 59.97 12.08
CA ALA A 61 -10.49 60.21 13.31
C ALA A 61 -9.59 59.02 13.67
N ALA A 62 -8.29 59.28 13.81
CA ALA A 62 -7.37 58.60 14.71
C ALA A 62 -6.39 59.65 15.26
N PRO A 63 -6.05 59.60 16.56
CA PRO A 63 -4.74 60.05 17.06
C PRO A 63 -4.10 58.98 17.97
N THR A 64 -2.86 58.51 17.73
CA THR A 64 -1.52 59.03 18.11
C THR A 64 -1.10 58.92 19.58
N ALA A 65 -0.13 58.04 19.81
CA ALA A 65 1.10 58.10 20.62
C ALA A 65 1.25 59.03 21.86
N SER A 66 1.89 58.50 22.91
CA SER A 66 2.94 59.19 23.67
C SER A 66 3.89 58.20 24.35
N ALA A 67 5.18 58.57 24.41
CA ALA A 67 6.31 57.84 24.97
C ALA A 67 6.73 58.44 26.33
N ALA A 68 7.27 57.63 27.26
CA ALA A 68 8.11 58.11 28.36
C ALA A 68 9.03 57.01 28.97
N SER A 69 10.34 57.17 28.73
CA SER A 69 11.54 56.98 29.60
C SER A 69 11.71 55.86 30.67
N VAL A 70 12.59 54.88 30.37
CA VAL A 70 13.90 54.45 30.96
C VAL A 70 14.14 54.19 32.49
N ALA A 71 14.34 52.87 32.82
CA ALA A 71 15.37 52.13 33.63
C ALA A 71 15.56 52.31 35.17
N PRO A 72 16.26 51.40 35.93
CA PRO A 72 16.99 50.15 35.58
C PRO A 72 16.83 48.90 36.51
N ALA A 73 17.35 47.75 36.02
CA ALA A 73 18.01 46.60 36.70
C ALA A 73 17.35 45.83 37.88
N ALA A 74 17.09 44.52 37.65
CA ALA A 74 17.46 43.42 38.56
C ALA A 74 17.36 42.05 37.84
N ALA A 75 18.37 41.20 37.98
CA ALA A 75 18.32 39.76 37.76
C ALA A 75 18.70 39.09 39.11
N PRO A 76 18.56 37.76 39.30
CA PRO A 76 17.58 36.78 38.82
C PRO A 76 16.90 36.05 40.02
N VAL A 77 15.80 35.31 39.81
CA VAL A 77 15.43 34.20 40.72
C VAL A 77 15.11 32.97 39.88
N VAL A 78 16.02 32.01 39.97
CA VAL A 78 15.88 30.65 39.44
C VAL A 78 14.89 29.92 40.33
N ALA A 79 13.66 29.74 39.88
CA ALA A 79 12.77 28.72 40.43
C ALA A 79 12.90 27.48 39.53
N ALA A 80 13.68 26.51 39.98
CA ALA A 80 13.75 25.20 39.38
C ALA A 80 12.39 24.51 39.53
N VAL A 81 11.63 24.45 38.44
CA VAL A 81 10.44 23.59 38.34
C VAL A 81 10.95 22.19 37.99
N PRO A 82 10.65 21.15 38.78
CA PRO A 82 11.11 19.81 38.49
C PRO A 82 10.42 19.32 37.21
N ALA A 83 11.22 19.04 36.18
CA ALA A 83 10.78 18.30 35.01
C ALA A 83 10.52 16.84 35.42
N ALA A 84 9.28 16.54 35.77
CA ALA A 84 8.76 15.18 35.84
C ALA A 84 7.32 15.21 35.32
N VAL A 85 7.18 15.39 34.00
CA VAL A 85 5.96 14.95 33.33
C VAL A 85 6.04 13.42 33.28
N PRO A 86 5.10 12.68 33.87
CA PRO A 86 5.10 11.24 33.73
C PRO A 86 4.83 10.95 32.26
N VAL A 87 5.78 10.29 31.58
CA VAL A 87 5.48 9.58 30.35
C VAL A 87 4.39 8.58 30.73
N ALA A 88 3.17 8.83 30.29
CA ALA A 88 2.13 7.83 30.35
C ALA A 88 2.65 6.65 29.52
N VAL A 89 3.17 5.63 30.20
CA VAL A 89 3.43 4.34 29.60
C VAL A 89 2.06 3.81 29.23
N LEU A 90 1.63 4.08 28.00
CA LEU A 90 0.57 3.31 27.36
C LEU A 90 1.09 1.87 27.37
N VAL A 91 0.61 1.08 28.33
CA VAL A 91 0.91 -0.35 28.40
C VAL A 91 0.23 -0.96 27.19
N TYR A 92 0.99 -1.06 26.11
CA TYR A 92 0.62 -1.85 24.96
C TYR A 92 0.47 -3.29 25.46
N SER A 93 -0.77 -3.76 25.48
CA SER A 93 -1.02 -5.17 25.76
C SER A 93 -0.76 -5.93 24.47
N ALA A 94 0.27 -6.79 24.46
CA ALA A 94 0.34 -7.86 23.48
C ALA A 94 -1.02 -8.59 23.47
N ALA A 95 -1.41 -9.12 22.31
CA ALA A 95 -2.68 -9.83 22.17
C ALA A 95 -2.87 -10.82 23.33
N PRO A 96 -4.08 -10.87 23.93
CA PRO A 96 -4.29 -11.64 25.15
C PRO A 96 -3.90 -13.10 24.93
N ALA A 97 -3.34 -13.71 25.98
CA ALA A 97 -3.04 -15.14 26.02
C ALA A 97 -4.22 -15.95 25.47
N ALA A 98 -3.91 -16.89 24.57
CA ALA A 98 -4.86 -17.80 23.93
C ALA A 98 -5.91 -18.29 24.93
N GLY A 99 -7.18 -17.93 24.72
CA GLY A 99 -8.23 -18.29 25.69
C GLY A 99 -9.67 -18.02 25.31
N HIS A 100 -9.96 -17.09 24.40
CA HIS A 100 -11.32 -16.91 23.87
C HIS A 100 -11.28 -17.03 22.35
N ALA A 101 -11.86 -18.11 21.81
CA ALA A 101 -12.10 -18.21 20.38
C ALA A 101 -13.01 -17.04 19.99
N VAL A 102 -12.51 -16.12 19.15
CA VAL A 102 -13.34 -15.05 18.60
C VAL A 102 -14.40 -15.72 17.73
N GLU A 103 -15.67 -15.58 18.12
CA GLU A 103 -16.78 -16.07 17.33
C GLU A 103 -16.92 -15.19 16.08
N LEU A 104 -16.65 -15.76 14.92
CA LEU A 104 -16.81 -15.07 13.64
C LEU A 104 -18.29 -14.74 13.40
N SER A 105 -18.58 -13.57 12.83
CA SER A 105 -19.92 -13.28 12.34
C SER A 105 -20.35 -14.32 11.31
N ALA A 106 -21.66 -14.52 11.14
CA ALA A 106 -22.16 -15.47 10.14
C ALA A 106 -21.69 -15.12 8.71
N VAL A 107 -21.46 -13.84 8.42
CA VAL A 107 -20.87 -13.37 7.15
C VAL A 107 -19.41 -13.78 7.03
N ALA A 108 -18.60 -13.62 8.08
CA ALA A 108 -17.21 -14.08 8.09
C ALA A 108 -17.10 -15.63 8.04
N GLN A 109 -18.04 -16.36 8.65
CA GLN A 109 -18.10 -17.83 8.52
C GLN A 109 -18.38 -18.25 7.07
N LEU A 110 -19.27 -17.56 6.37
CA LEU A 110 -19.47 -17.76 4.92
C LEU A 110 -18.19 -17.44 4.14
N GLY A 111 -17.53 -16.33 4.46
CA GLY A 111 -16.24 -15.96 3.87
C GLY A 111 -15.16 -17.03 4.05
N LYS A 112 -15.11 -17.64 5.24
CA LYS A 112 -14.22 -18.77 5.53
C LYS A 112 -14.51 -19.95 4.62
N LYS A 113 -15.79 -20.32 4.42
CA LYS A 113 -16.15 -21.40 3.48
C LYS A 113 -15.66 -21.10 2.07
N ILE A 114 -15.84 -19.86 1.59
CA ILE A 114 -15.37 -19.41 0.26
C ILE A 114 -13.84 -19.47 0.17
N PHE A 115 -13.11 -19.03 1.20
CA PHE A 115 -11.64 -18.98 1.21
C PHE A 115 -10.98 -20.34 1.00
N PHE A 116 -11.62 -21.40 1.51
CA PHE A 116 -11.12 -22.78 1.47
C PHE A 116 -11.78 -23.64 0.38
N ASP A 117 -12.66 -23.09 -0.47
CA ASP A 117 -13.38 -23.88 -1.49
C ASP A 117 -12.63 -23.93 -2.84
N PRO A 118 -12.02 -25.07 -3.21
CA PRO A 118 -11.33 -25.20 -4.49
C PRO A 118 -12.28 -25.32 -5.68
N SER A 119 -13.56 -25.66 -5.46
CA SER A 119 -14.54 -25.81 -6.53
C SER A 119 -14.84 -24.47 -7.23
N LEU A 120 -14.54 -23.36 -6.54
CA LEU A 120 -14.69 -22.02 -7.08
C LEU A 120 -13.64 -21.67 -8.15
N SER A 121 -12.54 -22.40 -8.30
CA SER A 121 -11.62 -22.18 -9.44
C SER A 121 -12.12 -22.85 -10.72
N GLY A 122 -11.78 -22.30 -11.88
CA GLY A 122 -11.98 -22.91 -13.19
C GLY A 122 -11.45 -24.34 -13.30
N SER A 123 -10.40 -24.68 -12.55
CA SER A 123 -9.85 -26.05 -12.46
C SER A 123 -10.57 -26.95 -11.47
N GLY A 124 -11.33 -26.39 -10.52
CA GLY A 124 -11.92 -27.11 -9.38
C GLY A 124 -10.88 -27.61 -8.36
N LYS A 125 -9.65 -27.08 -8.41
CA LYS A 125 -8.48 -27.58 -7.64
C LYS A 125 -7.75 -26.51 -6.84
N LEU A 126 -8.13 -25.25 -6.97
CA LEU A 126 -7.41 -24.12 -6.36
C LEU A 126 -8.38 -23.31 -5.51
N ALA A 127 -8.04 -23.09 -4.24
CA ALA A 127 -8.74 -22.18 -3.34
C ALA A 127 -7.83 -20.99 -3.01
N CYS A 128 -8.36 -19.96 -2.33
CA CYS A 128 -7.52 -18.87 -1.81
C CYS A 128 -6.41 -19.44 -0.90
N ALA A 129 -6.78 -20.40 -0.05
CA ALA A 129 -5.86 -21.10 0.86
C ALA A 129 -4.73 -21.89 0.18
N SER A 130 -4.86 -22.23 -1.11
CA SER A 130 -3.81 -22.93 -1.85
C SER A 130 -2.57 -22.05 -2.05
N CYS A 131 -2.76 -20.75 -2.22
CA CYS A 131 -1.68 -19.75 -2.36
C CYS A 131 -1.44 -18.98 -1.05
N HIS A 132 -2.44 -18.91 -0.17
CA HIS A 132 -2.39 -18.21 1.10
C HIS A 132 -2.64 -19.17 2.26
N SER A 133 -1.62 -19.95 2.61
CA SER A 133 -1.76 -21.02 3.61
C SER A 133 -1.78 -20.47 5.05
N PRO A 134 -2.78 -20.79 5.88
CA PRO A 134 -2.81 -20.37 7.29
C PRO A 134 -1.56 -20.77 8.07
N ASP A 135 -1.00 -21.96 7.78
CA ASP A 135 0.20 -22.50 8.44
C ASP A 135 1.49 -21.75 8.06
N HIS A 136 1.43 -20.91 7.03
CA HIS A 136 2.53 -20.11 6.52
C HIS A 136 2.21 -18.61 6.60
N ALA A 137 1.49 -18.21 7.65
CA ALA A 137 1.11 -16.81 7.87
C ALA A 137 0.35 -16.23 6.66
N TYR A 138 -0.50 -17.04 6.03
CA TYR A 138 -1.23 -16.71 4.79
C TYR A 138 -0.33 -16.27 3.62
N ALA A 139 0.93 -16.68 3.62
CA ALA A 139 1.81 -16.65 2.46
C ALA A 139 1.83 -18.04 1.76
N PRO A 140 2.51 -18.19 0.61
CA PRO A 140 2.62 -19.48 -0.04
C PRO A 140 3.32 -20.54 0.81
N PRO A 141 2.86 -21.81 0.78
CA PRO A 141 3.49 -22.92 1.50
C PRO A 141 4.71 -23.51 0.78
N ASN A 142 5.32 -22.76 -0.15
CA ASN A 142 6.40 -23.22 -1.02
C ASN A 142 7.36 -22.07 -1.39
N ASN A 143 8.45 -22.40 -2.08
CA ASN A 143 9.50 -21.46 -2.48
C ASN A 143 9.40 -20.99 -3.94
N LEU A 144 8.24 -21.18 -4.58
CA LEU A 144 8.04 -20.73 -5.95
C LEU A 144 8.07 -19.20 -6.00
N ALA A 145 8.75 -18.63 -7.01
CA ALA A 145 8.77 -17.18 -7.22
C ALA A 145 7.36 -16.61 -7.42
N VAL A 146 6.52 -17.35 -8.16
CA VAL A 146 5.12 -17.05 -8.43
C VAL A 146 4.32 -18.34 -8.37
N GLN A 147 3.06 -18.27 -7.94
CA GLN A 147 2.21 -19.46 -7.82
C GLN A 147 1.68 -19.90 -9.19
N LEU A 148 1.25 -21.16 -9.26
CA LEU A 148 0.76 -21.78 -10.48
C LEU A 148 -0.77 -21.92 -10.44
N GLY A 149 -1.42 -21.54 -11.54
CA GLY A 149 -2.85 -21.65 -11.71
C GLY A 149 -3.26 -22.09 -13.12
N GLY A 150 -4.45 -21.67 -13.52
CA GLY A 150 -5.08 -22.14 -14.74
C GLY A 150 -5.66 -23.55 -14.63
N PRO A 151 -6.19 -24.10 -15.75
CA PRO A 151 -6.97 -25.33 -15.73
C PRO A 151 -6.14 -26.57 -15.36
N LYS A 152 -4.81 -26.52 -15.58
CA LYS A 152 -3.87 -27.61 -15.28
C LYS A 152 -2.92 -27.32 -14.12
N LEU A 153 -3.01 -26.13 -13.49
CA LEU A 153 -2.06 -25.67 -12.46
C LEU A 153 -0.61 -25.58 -12.98
N GLU A 154 -0.45 -25.10 -14.21
CA GLU A 154 0.83 -24.99 -14.91
C GLU A 154 1.14 -23.54 -15.35
N ARG A 155 0.16 -22.63 -15.28
CA ARG A 155 0.34 -21.24 -15.69
C ARG A 155 0.91 -20.44 -14.53
N GLN A 156 2.04 -19.80 -14.73
CA GLN A 156 2.66 -18.93 -13.73
C GLN A 156 1.88 -17.62 -13.60
N GLY A 157 1.60 -17.21 -12.35
CA GLY A 157 1.22 -15.85 -12.03
C GLY A 157 2.33 -14.84 -12.37
N LEU A 158 2.02 -13.56 -12.26
CA LEU A 158 2.96 -12.48 -12.65
C LEU A 158 3.82 -11.95 -11.48
N ARG A 159 3.36 -12.13 -10.23
CA ARG A 159 4.02 -11.62 -9.03
C ARG A 159 4.06 -12.66 -7.93
N ALA A 160 5.04 -12.50 -7.03
CA ALA A 160 5.11 -13.26 -5.79
C ALA A 160 3.85 -12.98 -4.97
N VAL A 161 3.27 -14.03 -4.40
CA VAL A 161 2.07 -13.90 -3.57
C VAL A 161 2.47 -13.38 -2.19
N PRO A 162 1.95 -12.22 -1.74
CA PRO A 162 2.24 -11.70 -0.40
C PRO A 162 1.50 -12.49 0.69
N SER A 163 1.88 -12.29 1.95
CA SER A 163 1.05 -12.69 3.09
C SER A 163 -0.25 -11.87 3.10
N LEU A 164 -1.36 -12.49 3.51
CA LEU A 164 -2.61 -11.77 3.80
C LEU A 164 -2.69 -11.26 5.24
N ARG A 165 -1.67 -11.48 6.07
CA ARG A 165 -1.68 -10.95 7.43
C ARG A 165 -1.51 -9.44 7.43
N TYR A 166 -2.12 -8.78 8.42
CA TYR A 166 -1.94 -7.35 8.70
C TYR A 166 -2.46 -6.42 7.59
N LEU A 167 -3.48 -6.86 6.85
CA LEU A 167 -4.12 -6.06 5.80
C LEU A 167 -5.25 -5.16 6.33
N GLU A 168 -5.74 -5.40 7.55
CA GLU A 168 -6.89 -4.75 8.17
C GLU A 168 -6.75 -3.23 8.35
N HIS A 169 -5.51 -2.73 8.30
CA HIS A 169 -5.19 -1.31 8.40
C HIS A 169 -4.58 -0.74 7.11
N THR A 170 -4.57 -1.51 6.02
CA THR A 170 -4.15 -0.98 4.72
C THR A 170 -5.13 0.13 4.30
N PRO A 171 -4.68 1.38 4.14
CA PRO A 171 -5.55 2.44 3.69
C PRO A 171 -5.97 2.22 2.24
N ILE A 172 -7.10 2.80 1.84
CA ILE A 172 -7.46 2.90 0.41
C ILE A 172 -6.36 3.63 -0.37
N PHE A 173 -6.29 3.41 -1.67
CA PHE A 173 -5.29 4.10 -2.48
C PHE A 173 -5.55 5.60 -2.50
N THR A 174 -4.54 6.39 -2.17
CA THR A 174 -4.58 7.84 -2.28
C THR A 174 -3.27 8.38 -2.82
N ILE A 175 -3.32 9.58 -3.37
CA ILE A 175 -2.15 10.38 -3.71
C ILE A 175 -2.31 11.70 -2.99
N GLY A 176 -1.33 12.06 -2.17
CA GLY A 176 -1.38 13.28 -1.38
C GLY A 176 -0.02 13.65 -0.80
N PRO A 177 0.06 14.77 -0.06
CA PRO A 177 1.31 15.18 0.58
C PRO A 177 1.79 14.08 1.54
N ASN A 178 3.11 13.94 1.65
CA ASN A 178 3.68 12.98 2.58
C ASN A 178 3.41 13.42 4.04
N SER A 179 2.45 12.78 4.70
CA SER A 179 2.13 13.01 6.11
C SER A 179 3.14 12.37 7.08
N SER A 180 4.18 11.70 6.58
CA SER A 180 5.19 11.03 7.43
C SER A 180 6.29 11.97 7.95
N VAL A 181 6.20 13.27 7.70
CA VAL A 181 6.91 14.29 8.49
C VAL A 181 6.06 14.56 9.74
N PRO A 182 6.63 14.63 10.97
CA PRO A 182 5.85 14.95 12.16
C PRO A 182 5.02 16.20 11.92
N ASP A 183 3.70 16.10 12.12
CA ASP A 183 2.71 17.16 11.94
C ASP A 183 3.28 18.52 12.39
N SER A 184 3.60 19.40 11.43
CA SER A 184 3.31 20.81 11.66
C SER A 184 1.83 20.96 11.32
N ASP A 185 1.00 21.13 12.35
CA ASP A 185 -0.44 21.35 12.27
C ASP A 185 -0.79 22.54 11.36
N THR A 186 -0.76 22.37 10.03
CA THR A 186 -1.40 23.23 9.04
C THR A 186 -1.65 22.43 7.76
N VAL A 187 -2.82 21.80 7.63
CA VAL A 187 -3.34 21.40 6.32
C VAL A 187 -4.57 22.25 6.03
N ALA A 188 -4.35 23.29 5.25
CA ALA A 188 -5.35 23.78 4.31
C ALA A 188 -4.61 24.17 3.03
N ALA A 189 -4.64 23.29 2.02
CA ALA A 189 -4.37 23.71 0.65
C ALA A 189 -5.14 22.86 -0.36
N ALA A 190 -5.71 23.56 -1.34
CA ALA A 190 -6.63 23.10 -2.37
C ALA A 190 -6.02 22.12 -3.38
N PRO A 191 -6.84 21.35 -4.15
CA PRO A 191 -6.33 20.44 -5.16
C PRO A 191 -5.70 21.20 -6.33
N VAL A 192 -4.46 20.85 -6.69
CA VAL A 192 -3.78 21.37 -7.88
C VAL A 192 -3.96 20.38 -9.02
N THR A 193 -4.59 20.82 -10.11
CA THR A 193 -4.72 20.06 -11.35
C THR A 193 -3.50 20.27 -12.25
N GLY A 194 -2.81 19.17 -12.57
CA GLY A 194 -2.04 18.99 -13.81
C GLY A 194 -0.81 19.86 -14.07
N ALA A 195 0.37 19.31 -13.81
CA ALA A 195 1.57 19.34 -14.68
C ALA A 195 2.73 18.65 -13.95
N ASP A 196 3.39 17.70 -14.64
CA ASP A 196 4.71 17.12 -14.32
C ASP A 196 5.12 17.06 -12.84
N ILE A 197 4.43 16.23 -12.06
CA ILE A 197 4.88 15.84 -10.72
C ILE A 197 6.15 15.00 -10.89
N LYS A 198 7.30 15.65 -10.67
CA LYS A 198 8.56 14.96 -10.38
C LYS A 198 8.37 14.28 -9.03
N VAL A 199 7.95 13.03 -9.04
CA VAL A 199 8.32 12.12 -7.95
C VAL A 199 9.82 11.91 -8.13
N ALA A 200 10.62 12.84 -7.60
CA ALA A 200 11.93 12.45 -7.15
C ALA A 200 11.68 11.30 -6.17
N ALA A 201 12.48 10.23 -6.23
CA ALA A 201 12.63 9.30 -5.11
C ALA A 201 12.51 10.13 -3.84
N VAL A 202 11.42 9.95 -3.09
CA VAL A 202 11.05 10.90 -2.05
C VAL A 202 12.12 10.72 -0.99
N ALA A 203 13.14 11.57 -1.03
CA ALA A 203 14.22 11.53 -0.06
C ALA A 203 13.55 11.66 1.32
N LYS A 204 13.58 10.60 2.11
CA LYS A 204 13.01 10.54 3.46
C LYS A 204 14.00 11.10 4.49
N SER A 205 15.16 11.62 4.06
CA SER A 205 16.15 12.21 4.95
C SER A 205 15.70 13.50 5.64
N SER A 206 16.18 13.66 6.87
CA SER A 206 16.06 14.87 7.70
C SER A 206 16.91 16.06 7.21
N GLN A 207 17.25 16.13 5.92
CA GLN A 207 18.01 17.24 5.36
C GLN A 207 17.08 18.45 5.14
N PRO A 208 17.50 19.70 5.47
CA PRO A 208 16.62 20.88 5.45
C PRO A 208 15.91 21.16 4.11
N ASN A 209 16.45 20.68 3.00
CA ASN A 209 15.87 20.83 1.66
C ASN A 209 15.16 19.58 1.12
N ALA A 210 15.26 18.42 1.78
CA ALA A 210 14.58 17.18 1.37
C ALA A 210 13.15 17.12 1.93
N ALA A 211 12.97 17.56 3.18
CA ALA A 211 11.65 17.65 3.82
C ALA A 211 10.69 18.62 3.10
N LEU A 212 11.21 19.71 2.50
CA LEU A 212 10.41 20.65 1.70
C LEU A 212 9.93 20.02 0.38
N LEU A 213 10.76 19.21 -0.27
CA LEU A 213 10.42 18.51 -1.52
C LEU A 213 9.48 17.31 -1.28
N ALA A 214 9.58 16.66 -0.12
CA ALA A 214 8.66 15.60 0.31
C ALA A 214 7.28 16.14 0.73
N ALA A 215 7.22 17.33 1.32
CA ALA A 215 5.96 18.03 1.63
C ALA A 215 5.22 18.51 0.37
N GLU A 216 5.93 18.71 -0.75
CA GLU A 216 5.39 19.07 -2.07
C GLU A 216 5.15 17.87 -3.00
N ALA A 217 5.64 16.67 -2.64
CA ALA A 217 5.47 15.46 -3.43
C ALA A 217 4.10 14.84 -3.14
N ASN A 218 3.27 14.77 -4.17
CA ASN A 218 2.10 13.90 -4.20
C ASN A 218 2.56 12.43 -4.16
N VAL A 219 2.60 11.82 -2.98
CA VAL A 219 3.08 10.46 -2.74
C VAL A 219 1.91 9.47 -2.84
N PRO A 220 1.99 8.45 -3.72
CA PRO A 220 1.03 7.37 -3.74
C PRO A 220 1.16 6.51 -2.47
N MET A 221 0.03 6.15 -1.87
CA MET A 221 0.00 5.26 -0.71
C MET A 221 -1.28 4.42 -0.70
N GLY A 222 -1.25 3.33 0.06
CA GLY A 222 -2.40 2.46 0.27
C GLY A 222 -2.72 1.57 -0.92
N GLY A 223 -3.95 1.09 -0.94
CA GLY A 223 -4.40 0.06 -1.85
C GLY A 223 -3.81 -1.32 -1.52
N LEU A 224 -4.42 -2.34 -2.09
CA LEU A 224 -4.04 -3.75 -2.00
C LEU A 224 -3.29 -4.18 -3.27
N ASP A 225 -2.72 -5.38 -3.21
CA ASP A 225 -1.73 -5.89 -4.14
C ASP A 225 -0.42 -5.06 -4.18
N TRP A 226 0.54 -5.49 -5.00
CA TRP A 226 1.84 -4.83 -5.12
C TRP A 226 1.80 -3.45 -5.82
N ASP A 227 0.75 -3.18 -6.61
CA ASP A 227 0.57 -1.94 -7.38
C ASP A 227 -0.59 -1.06 -6.89
N GLY A 228 -1.22 -1.41 -5.76
CA GLY A 228 -2.30 -0.63 -5.16
C GLY A 228 -3.58 -0.58 -5.98
N ARG A 229 -3.79 -1.52 -6.91
CA ARG A 229 -4.91 -1.45 -7.88
C ARG A 229 -6.30 -1.73 -7.29
N ALA A 230 -6.37 -2.18 -6.03
CA ALA A 230 -7.62 -2.52 -5.37
C ALA A 230 -7.75 -1.78 -4.03
N ASP A 231 -8.84 -1.05 -3.82
CA ASP A 231 -9.03 -0.24 -2.61
C ASP A 231 -9.61 -1.03 -1.42
N THR A 232 -10.23 -2.17 -1.68
CA THR A 232 -10.90 -2.98 -0.66
C THR A 232 -10.59 -4.46 -0.84
N LEU A 233 -10.65 -5.24 0.25
CA LEU A 233 -10.51 -6.70 0.19
C LEU A 233 -11.54 -7.32 -0.75
N GLN A 234 -12.74 -6.74 -0.81
CA GLN A 234 -13.80 -7.15 -1.72
C GLN A 234 -13.40 -6.96 -3.20
N SER A 235 -12.89 -5.78 -3.57
CA SER A 235 -12.44 -5.53 -4.95
C SER A 235 -11.20 -6.35 -5.31
N GLN A 236 -10.30 -6.56 -4.34
CA GLN A 236 -9.10 -7.37 -4.52
C GLN A 236 -9.46 -8.83 -4.79
N ALA A 237 -10.39 -9.39 -4.02
CA ALA A 237 -10.82 -10.78 -4.12
C ALA A 237 -11.35 -11.18 -5.51
N GLN A 238 -11.90 -10.23 -6.27
CA GLN A 238 -12.40 -10.51 -7.62
C GLN A 238 -11.28 -10.90 -8.60
N GLY A 239 -10.09 -10.30 -8.45
CA GLY A 239 -8.96 -10.50 -9.36
C GLY A 239 -8.56 -11.97 -9.50
N PRO A 240 -8.15 -12.65 -8.41
CA PRO A 240 -7.72 -14.04 -8.44
C PRO A 240 -8.74 -15.01 -9.04
N PHE A 241 -10.03 -14.78 -8.77
CA PHE A 241 -11.08 -15.62 -9.33
C PHE A 241 -11.09 -15.63 -10.86
N LEU A 242 -10.81 -14.47 -11.49
CA LEU A 242 -10.94 -14.27 -12.93
C LEU A 242 -9.61 -14.33 -13.68
N ASP A 243 -8.47 -14.20 -12.98
CA ASP A 243 -7.16 -14.23 -13.63
C ASP A 243 -6.89 -15.64 -14.23
N PRO A 244 -6.59 -15.74 -15.54
CA PRO A 244 -6.37 -17.02 -16.21
C PRO A 244 -5.10 -17.75 -15.75
N ASN A 245 -4.19 -17.06 -15.07
CA ASN A 245 -2.98 -17.62 -14.47
C ASN A 245 -3.17 -17.99 -13.00
N GLU A 246 -4.31 -17.66 -12.40
CA GLU A 246 -4.66 -17.99 -11.03
C GLU A 246 -5.84 -18.96 -11.00
N MET A 247 -7.03 -18.51 -10.60
CA MET A 247 -8.19 -19.40 -10.47
C MET A 247 -8.96 -19.61 -11.79
N ASP A 248 -8.72 -18.84 -12.85
CA ASP A 248 -9.18 -19.09 -14.24
C ASP A 248 -10.70 -19.35 -14.40
N ASN A 249 -11.56 -18.67 -13.63
CA ASN A 249 -12.99 -18.63 -14.00
C ASN A 249 -13.18 -17.84 -15.28
N LYS A 250 -14.02 -18.34 -16.19
CA LYS A 250 -14.20 -17.74 -17.53
C LYS A 250 -14.90 -16.38 -17.48
N SER A 251 -15.70 -16.15 -16.45
CA SER A 251 -16.40 -14.89 -16.21
C SER A 251 -16.96 -14.83 -14.80
N SER A 252 -17.34 -13.64 -14.35
CA SER A 252 -18.13 -13.44 -13.13
C SER A 252 -19.41 -14.28 -13.11
N ALA A 253 -20.05 -14.49 -14.27
CA ALA A 253 -21.25 -15.33 -14.37
C ALA A 253 -20.95 -16.80 -14.10
N SER A 254 -19.81 -17.33 -14.58
CA SER A 254 -19.39 -18.71 -14.30
C SER A 254 -19.03 -18.91 -12.82
N LEU A 255 -18.41 -17.92 -12.18
CA LEU A 255 -18.14 -17.95 -10.74
C LEU A 255 -19.45 -17.92 -9.94
N LEU A 256 -20.39 -17.04 -10.33
CA LEU A 256 -21.69 -16.95 -9.68
C LEU A 256 -22.50 -18.25 -9.80
N ASP A 257 -22.43 -18.92 -10.94
CA ASP A 257 -23.09 -20.21 -11.13
C ASP A 257 -22.54 -21.27 -10.16
N LYS A 258 -21.22 -21.29 -9.94
CA LYS A 258 -20.61 -22.15 -8.92
C LYS A 258 -21.09 -21.80 -7.52
N LEU A 259 -21.12 -20.51 -7.16
CA LEU A 259 -21.65 -20.05 -5.86
C LEU A 259 -23.12 -20.45 -5.65
N ARG A 260 -23.93 -20.45 -6.71
CA ARG A 260 -25.34 -20.88 -6.65
C ARG A 260 -25.51 -22.37 -6.34
N HIS A 261 -24.53 -23.19 -6.73
CA HIS A 261 -24.51 -24.64 -6.53
C HIS A 261 -23.58 -25.09 -5.39
N ALA A 262 -22.89 -24.15 -4.73
CA ALA A 262 -22.01 -24.45 -3.62
C ALA A 262 -22.80 -24.98 -2.40
N PRO A 263 -22.19 -25.82 -1.53
CA PRO A 263 -22.86 -26.34 -0.33
C PRO A 263 -23.38 -25.26 0.64
N TYR A 264 -22.89 -24.03 0.51
CA TYR A 264 -23.25 -22.87 1.33
C TYR A 264 -24.09 -21.83 0.57
N ALA A 265 -24.67 -22.18 -0.58
CA ALA A 265 -25.57 -21.28 -1.32
C ALA A 265 -26.79 -20.84 -0.48
N ASP A 266 -27.27 -21.70 0.42
CA ASP A 266 -28.36 -21.35 1.34
C ASP A 266 -27.94 -20.33 2.41
N ASP A 267 -26.65 -20.27 2.77
CA ASP A 267 -26.15 -19.25 3.69
C ASP A 267 -26.18 -17.87 3.01
N LEU A 268 -25.81 -17.79 1.72
CA LEU A 268 -25.97 -16.57 0.92
C LEU A 268 -27.43 -16.09 0.90
N ARG A 269 -28.40 -17.01 0.69
CA ARG A 269 -29.83 -16.69 0.71
C ARG A 269 -30.31 -16.22 2.09
N LYS A 270 -29.84 -16.85 3.16
CA LYS A 270 -30.23 -16.48 4.54
C LYS A 270 -29.67 -15.13 4.95
N LEU A 271 -28.41 -14.86 4.61
CA LEU A 271 -27.71 -13.64 5.02
C LEU A 271 -28.11 -12.42 4.18
N PHE A 272 -28.31 -12.59 2.87
CA PHE A 272 -28.47 -11.49 1.93
C PHE A 272 -29.84 -11.47 1.23
N GLY A 273 -30.74 -12.37 1.62
CA GLY A 273 -32.12 -12.46 1.14
C GLY A 273 -32.37 -13.63 0.20
N ALA A 274 -33.57 -14.22 0.28
CA ALA A 274 -33.95 -15.42 -0.47
C ALA A 274 -33.75 -15.29 -1.99
N ASN A 275 -33.89 -14.06 -2.51
CA ASN A 275 -33.80 -13.71 -3.92
C ASN A 275 -32.43 -13.13 -4.30
N VAL A 276 -31.38 -13.26 -3.46
CA VAL A 276 -30.07 -12.65 -3.73
C VAL A 276 -29.52 -13.02 -5.11
N PHE A 277 -29.74 -14.26 -5.56
CA PHE A 277 -29.28 -14.75 -6.86
C PHE A 277 -30.05 -14.21 -8.07
N ASP A 278 -31.18 -13.52 -7.87
CA ASP A 278 -31.91 -12.83 -8.94
C ASP A 278 -31.16 -11.56 -9.38
N ASN A 279 -30.35 -10.98 -8.48
CA ASN A 279 -29.41 -9.90 -8.79
C ASN A 279 -27.98 -10.43 -8.78
N SER A 280 -27.48 -10.80 -9.96
CA SER A 280 -26.15 -11.41 -10.12
C SER A 280 -25.00 -10.54 -9.61
N GLY A 281 -25.10 -9.22 -9.78
CA GLY A 281 -24.09 -8.28 -9.30
C GLY A 281 -24.06 -8.21 -7.77
N LEU A 282 -25.23 -8.14 -7.14
CA LEU A 282 -25.36 -8.15 -5.68
C LEU A 282 -24.85 -9.47 -5.10
N ALA A 283 -25.29 -10.62 -5.62
CA ALA A 283 -24.88 -11.92 -5.10
C ALA A 283 -23.35 -12.12 -5.13
N LEU A 284 -22.69 -11.73 -6.22
CA LEU A 284 -21.24 -11.79 -6.29
C LEU A 284 -20.59 -10.78 -5.33
N SER A 285 -21.09 -9.55 -5.27
CA SER A 285 -20.62 -8.51 -4.35
C SER A 285 -20.66 -8.99 -2.90
N GLU A 286 -21.78 -9.57 -2.45
CA GLU A 286 -21.95 -10.07 -1.08
C GLU A 286 -21.06 -11.28 -0.77
N ALA A 287 -20.86 -12.19 -1.74
CA ALA A 287 -19.92 -13.30 -1.58
C ALA A 287 -18.47 -12.82 -1.40
N LEU A 288 -18.04 -11.83 -2.19
CA LEU A 288 -16.71 -11.22 -2.07
C LEU A 288 -16.58 -10.39 -0.79
N PHE A 289 -17.65 -9.71 -0.37
CA PHE A 289 -17.70 -9.01 0.92
C PHE A 289 -17.53 -9.99 2.07
N ALA A 290 -18.21 -11.14 2.04
CA ALA A 290 -18.06 -12.19 3.04
C ALA A 290 -16.60 -12.67 3.14
N LEU A 291 -15.92 -12.88 2.01
CA LEU A 291 -14.50 -13.24 1.97
C LEU A 291 -13.61 -12.16 2.60
N GLY A 292 -13.90 -10.88 2.35
CA GLY A 292 -13.23 -9.76 3.01
C GLY A 292 -13.47 -9.74 4.52
N ARG A 293 -14.72 -9.99 4.96
CA ARG A 293 -15.06 -10.08 6.39
C ARG A 293 -14.32 -11.19 7.12
N PHE A 294 -14.12 -12.35 6.49
CA PHE A 294 -13.30 -13.41 7.06
C PHE A 294 -11.86 -12.94 7.35
N GLN A 295 -11.23 -12.28 6.37
CA GLN A 295 -9.87 -11.76 6.51
C GLN A 295 -9.75 -10.64 7.56
N MET A 296 -10.82 -9.88 7.78
CA MET A 296 -10.87 -8.83 8.80
C MET A 296 -11.17 -9.36 10.21
N GLU A 297 -12.03 -10.37 10.34
CA GLU A 297 -12.55 -10.82 11.63
C GLU A 297 -11.75 -11.96 12.25
N ASP A 298 -11.18 -12.87 11.45
CA ASP A 298 -10.45 -14.03 12.00
C ASP A 298 -9.08 -13.58 12.52
N PRO A 299 -8.81 -13.71 13.84
CA PRO A 299 -7.56 -13.23 14.45
C PRO A 299 -6.30 -13.86 13.86
N SER A 300 -6.41 -14.99 13.14
CA SER A 300 -5.26 -15.59 12.48
C SER A 300 -4.66 -14.70 11.37
N PHE A 301 -5.38 -13.68 10.88
CA PHE A 301 -4.85 -12.68 9.95
C PHE A 301 -4.09 -11.55 10.65
N HIS A 302 -4.27 -11.35 11.96
CA HIS A 302 -3.65 -10.26 12.71
C HIS A 302 -3.34 -10.65 14.16
N PRO A 303 -2.53 -11.72 14.37
CA PRO A 303 -2.34 -12.26 15.71
C PRO A 303 -1.53 -11.33 16.63
N TYR A 304 -0.63 -10.50 16.08
CA TYR A 304 0.22 -9.57 16.83
C TYR A 304 0.92 -10.24 18.03
N ASP A 305 1.45 -11.43 17.81
CA ASP A 305 2.05 -12.31 18.81
C ASP A 305 3.51 -12.67 18.48
N SER A 306 4.20 -11.84 17.72
CA SER A 306 5.63 -12.00 17.42
C SER A 306 6.49 -11.64 18.63
N LYS A 307 7.75 -12.08 18.66
CA LYS A 307 8.67 -11.72 19.77
C LYS A 307 8.82 -10.21 19.90
N TYR A 308 8.78 -9.48 18.79
CA TYR A 308 8.83 -8.02 18.79
C TYR A 308 7.59 -7.39 19.44
N ASP A 309 6.40 -7.97 19.24
CA ASP A 309 5.18 -7.50 19.91
C ASP A 309 5.29 -7.67 21.44
N TYR A 310 5.77 -8.82 21.90
CA TYR A 310 6.05 -9.05 23.33
C TYR A 310 7.15 -8.12 23.86
N TYR A 311 8.15 -7.77 23.04
CA TYR A 311 9.18 -6.78 23.41
C TYR A 311 8.58 -5.39 23.59
N LEU A 312 7.74 -4.93 22.66
CA LEU A 312 7.02 -3.65 22.78
C LEU A 312 6.11 -3.60 24.00
N ALA A 313 5.49 -4.73 24.36
CA ALA A 313 4.67 -4.86 25.56
C ALA A 313 5.49 -4.98 26.87
N GLY A 314 6.83 -4.99 26.80
CA GLY A 314 7.71 -5.21 27.97
C GLY A 314 7.66 -6.63 28.54
N GLN A 315 7.08 -7.59 27.80
CA GLN A 315 6.89 -8.99 28.20
C GLN A 315 7.99 -9.93 27.68
N ALA A 316 8.81 -9.46 26.74
CA ALA A 316 10.01 -10.17 26.28
C ALA A 316 11.21 -9.22 26.21
N LYS A 317 12.41 -9.81 26.21
CA LYS A 317 13.66 -9.10 25.94
C LYS A 317 14.23 -9.56 24.62
N LEU A 318 14.70 -8.60 23.83
CA LEU A 318 15.56 -8.90 22.70
C LEU A 318 16.91 -9.40 23.21
N SER A 319 17.49 -10.39 22.53
CA SER A 319 18.88 -10.80 22.72
C SER A 319 19.82 -9.67 22.33
N ALA A 320 21.08 -9.74 22.76
CA ALA A 320 22.07 -8.74 22.37
C ALA A 320 22.21 -8.63 20.84
N GLN A 321 22.05 -9.74 20.11
CA GLN A 321 22.09 -9.76 18.65
C GLN A 321 20.85 -9.14 18.01
N GLU A 322 19.66 -9.50 18.48
CA GLU A 322 18.39 -8.91 18.01
C GLU A 322 18.38 -7.40 18.24
N SER A 323 18.90 -6.92 19.38
CA SER A 323 19.03 -5.48 19.66
C SER A 323 20.04 -4.77 18.75
N ARG A 324 21.11 -5.43 18.30
CA ARG A 324 22.02 -4.84 17.30
C ARG A 324 21.32 -4.75 15.94
N GLY A 325 20.60 -5.80 15.54
CA GLY A 325 19.79 -5.79 14.32
C GLY A 325 18.76 -4.67 14.29
N LEU A 326 17.99 -4.48 15.37
CA LEU A 326 17.04 -3.37 15.50
C LEU A 326 17.73 -2.00 15.35
N LYS A 327 18.87 -1.79 16.00
CA LYS A 327 19.62 -0.52 15.87
C LYS A 327 20.06 -0.27 14.43
N LEU A 328 20.51 -1.30 13.71
CA LEU A 328 20.90 -1.17 12.30
C LEU A 328 19.68 -0.89 11.41
N PHE A 329 18.53 -1.47 11.74
CA PHE A 329 17.24 -1.25 11.06
C PHE A 329 16.81 0.21 11.15
N GLU A 330 16.96 0.82 12.33
CA GLU A 330 16.58 2.21 12.62
C GLU A 330 17.63 3.25 12.19
N ASP A 331 18.91 2.88 12.07
CA ASP A 331 19.99 3.84 11.83
C ASP A 331 19.93 4.42 10.39
N PRO A 332 19.69 5.74 10.24
CA PRO A 332 19.50 6.39 8.95
C PRO A 332 20.76 6.47 8.08
N LYS A 333 21.93 6.11 8.61
CA LYS A 333 23.21 6.06 7.87
C LYS A 333 23.65 4.63 7.53
N LYS A 334 22.90 3.65 8.02
CA LYS A 334 23.17 2.22 7.89
C LYS A 334 22.05 1.55 7.11
N GLY A 335 21.14 0.85 7.80
CA GLY A 335 20.03 0.14 7.15
C GLY A 335 18.92 1.08 6.72
N ASN A 336 18.64 2.14 7.50
CA ASN A 336 17.58 3.12 7.26
C ASN A 336 16.21 2.49 6.92
N CYS A 337 15.99 1.24 7.33
CA CYS A 337 14.85 0.43 6.92
C CYS A 337 13.55 1.00 7.50
N ALA A 338 13.63 1.54 8.72
CA ALA A 338 12.52 2.18 9.42
C ALA A 338 11.97 3.43 8.73
N SER A 339 12.64 3.98 7.70
CA SER A 339 12.13 5.11 6.91
C SER A 339 10.94 4.72 6.03
N CYS A 340 10.87 3.47 5.58
CA CYS A 340 9.74 2.91 4.82
C CYS A 340 8.99 1.84 5.63
N HIS A 341 9.71 1.06 6.44
CA HIS A 341 9.17 -0.04 7.21
C HIS A 341 8.98 0.34 8.69
N ILE A 342 7.96 1.15 8.96
CA ILE A 342 7.72 1.78 10.27
C ILE A 342 7.59 0.73 11.39
N ASP A 343 8.53 0.75 12.32
CA ASP A 343 8.67 -0.20 13.44
C ASP A 343 8.06 0.29 14.76
N LYS A 344 7.37 1.42 14.70
CA LYS A 344 6.68 2.05 15.83
C LYS A 344 5.16 1.88 15.72
N PRO A 345 4.46 1.73 16.86
CA PRO A 345 3.01 1.80 16.88
C PRO A 345 2.48 3.07 16.25
N SER A 346 1.22 3.05 15.83
CA SER A 346 0.51 4.26 15.39
C SER A 346 0.51 5.33 16.49
N ARG A 347 0.34 6.60 16.09
CA ARG A 347 0.42 7.76 17.00
C ARG A 347 -0.59 7.70 18.14
N ASP A 348 -1.77 7.15 17.91
CA ASP A 348 -2.81 6.91 18.92
C ASP A 348 -2.51 5.70 19.81
N GLY A 349 -1.42 4.97 19.56
CA GLY A 349 -1.01 3.77 20.27
C GLY A 349 -1.92 2.58 20.04
N MET A 350 -2.89 2.69 19.12
CA MET A 350 -3.94 1.69 18.92
C MET A 350 -3.47 0.53 18.05
N PHE A 351 -2.56 0.80 17.10
CA PHE A 351 -2.13 -0.17 16.11
C PHE A 351 -0.66 -0.53 16.32
N PRO A 352 -0.36 -1.84 16.43
CA PRO A 352 1.02 -2.30 16.44
C PRO A 352 1.67 -2.02 15.08
N PRO A 353 3.00 -1.87 15.02
CA PRO A 353 3.67 -1.57 13.76
C PRO A 353 3.42 -2.67 12.74
N ALA A 354 2.87 -2.32 11.59
CA ALA A 354 2.78 -3.23 10.44
C ALA A 354 4.10 -3.31 9.66
N PHE A 355 5.14 -2.54 10.03
CA PHE A 355 6.42 -2.48 9.31
C PHE A 355 6.26 -2.08 7.85
N THR A 356 5.40 -1.08 7.60
CA THR A 356 5.20 -0.46 6.30
C THR A 356 4.57 0.92 6.50
N ASP A 357 4.90 1.86 5.63
CA ASP A 357 4.25 3.16 5.47
C ASP A 357 3.14 3.13 4.42
N TYR A 358 2.92 1.98 3.78
CA TYR A 358 2.01 1.76 2.65
C TYR A 358 2.31 2.62 1.42
N GLN A 359 3.47 3.29 1.36
CA GLN A 359 3.90 4.09 0.22
C GLN A 359 4.47 3.18 -0.88
N PHE A 360 4.88 3.78 -2.00
CA PHE A 360 5.42 3.06 -3.12
C PHE A 360 6.84 3.52 -3.45
N GLU A 361 7.72 2.56 -3.69
CA GLU A 361 9.14 2.81 -3.95
C GLU A 361 9.61 2.09 -5.21
N ALA A 362 10.57 2.69 -5.91
CA ALA A 362 11.26 2.08 -7.04
C ALA A 362 12.67 1.65 -6.60
N LEU A 363 12.80 0.41 -6.16
CA LEU A 363 14.08 -0.12 -5.67
C LEU A 363 14.87 -0.90 -6.72
N ALA A 364 14.27 -1.14 -7.88
CA ALA A 364 14.86 -1.80 -9.04
C ALA A 364 15.48 -3.18 -8.76
N GLY A 365 14.75 -4.06 -8.07
CA GLY A 365 15.18 -5.46 -7.91
C GLY A 365 15.51 -6.12 -9.26
N PRO A 366 16.44 -7.10 -9.30
CA PRO A 366 16.86 -7.73 -10.54
C PRO A 366 15.70 -8.44 -11.25
N ARG A 367 15.80 -8.49 -12.58
CA ARG A 367 14.82 -9.19 -13.41
C ARG A 367 14.83 -10.68 -13.11
N ASN A 368 13.70 -11.21 -12.64
CA ASN A 368 13.55 -12.64 -12.44
C ASN A 368 13.34 -13.37 -13.79
N ARG A 369 14.40 -14.00 -14.30
CA ARG A 369 14.39 -14.73 -15.57
C ARG A 369 13.73 -16.11 -15.49
N GLU A 370 13.34 -16.57 -14.28
CA GLU A 370 12.55 -17.79 -14.10
C GLU A 370 11.08 -17.59 -14.50
N LEU A 371 10.61 -16.34 -14.57
CA LEU A 371 9.22 -16.02 -14.89
C LEU A 371 8.96 -16.14 -16.39
N ALA A 372 7.90 -16.85 -16.76
CA ALA A 372 7.49 -17.07 -18.14
C ALA A 372 7.19 -15.75 -18.87
N ALA A 373 6.59 -14.77 -18.20
CA ALA A 373 6.33 -13.45 -18.77
C ALA A 373 7.63 -12.72 -19.18
N ASN A 374 8.72 -12.93 -18.42
CA ASN A 374 10.01 -12.29 -18.69
C ASN A 374 10.80 -12.92 -19.85
N ARG A 375 10.30 -14.03 -20.43
CA ARG A 375 10.83 -14.59 -21.69
C ARG A 375 10.62 -13.64 -22.86
N ASP A 376 9.57 -12.82 -22.81
CA ASP A 376 9.44 -11.67 -23.68
C ASP A 376 10.34 -10.53 -23.15
N PRO A 377 11.41 -10.14 -23.86
CA PRO A 377 12.28 -9.05 -23.42
C PRO A 377 11.60 -7.67 -23.44
N ALA A 378 10.44 -7.53 -24.10
CA ALA A 378 9.65 -6.30 -24.10
C ALA A 378 8.68 -6.21 -22.90
N HIS A 379 8.45 -7.33 -22.19
CA HIS A 379 7.60 -7.34 -21.01
C HIS A 379 8.30 -6.74 -19.80
N TYR A 380 7.67 -5.75 -19.17
CA TYR A 380 8.08 -5.20 -17.88
C TYR A 380 6.87 -5.06 -16.98
N ASP A 381 7.00 -5.50 -15.73
CA ASP A 381 6.09 -5.12 -14.67
C ASP A 381 6.51 -3.77 -14.12
N LEU A 382 5.70 -2.74 -14.35
CA LEU A 382 5.99 -1.37 -13.96
C LEU A 382 5.25 -0.98 -12.68
N GLY A 383 4.67 -1.95 -11.96
CA GLY A 383 4.00 -1.73 -10.70
C GLY A 383 2.81 -0.79 -10.83
N LEU A 384 2.86 0.33 -10.10
CA LEU A 384 1.80 1.33 -10.03
C LEU A 384 1.34 1.85 -11.41
N CYS A 385 2.23 1.93 -12.39
CA CYS A 385 1.87 2.40 -13.73
C CYS A 385 1.44 1.28 -14.71
N GLY A 386 1.35 0.02 -14.25
CA GLY A 386 0.87 -1.12 -15.04
C GLY A 386 1.87 -2.27 -15.14
N PRO A 387 1.59 -3.32 -15.94
CA PRO A 387 0.45 -3.41 -16.88
C PRO A 387 -0.88 -3.79 -16.22
N MET A 388 -0.86 -4.35 -15.01
CA MET A 388 -2.05 -4.81 -14.27
C MET A 388 -2.93 -3.64 -13.80
N ARG A 389 -2.32 -2.49 -13.51
CA ARG A 389 -3.02 -1.24 -13.18
C ARG A 389 -3.20 -0.34 -14.41
N GLY A 390 -4.38 0.30 -14.54
CA GLY A 390 -4.82 0.98 -15.77
C GLY A 390 -4.83 2.51 -15.73
N ASP A 391 -5.18 3.08 -14.58
CA ASP A 391 -5.42 4.50 -14.31
C ASP A 391 -4.15 5.37 -14.34
N TYR A 392 -2.97 4.80 -14.07
CA TYR A 392 -1.69 5.54 -14.05
C TYR A 392 -0.70 5.20 -15.18
N LYS A 393 -1.16 4.54 -16.25
CA LYS A 393 -0.30 4.11 -17.37
C LYS A 393 0.50 5.22 -18.05
N GLN A 394 0.00 6.46 -18.02
CA GLN A 394 0.67 7.61 -18.63
C GLN A 394 1.56 8.39 -17.64
N GLN A 395 1.49 8.08 -16.35
CA GLN A 395 2.26 8.78 -15.33
C GLN A 395 3.65 8.17 -15.21
N ALA A 396 4.58 8.67 -16.05
CA ALA A 396 5.93 8.12 -16.16
C ALA A 396 6.71 8.10 -14.83
N SER A 397 6.44 9.03 -13.91
CA SER A 397 7.06 9.07 -12.58
C SER A 397 6.58 7.96 -11.63
N TYR A 398 5.47 7.28 -11.95
CA TYR A 398 4.96 6.16 -11.16
C TYR A 398 5.42 4.79 -11.66
N CYS A 399 6.15 4.74 -12.79
CA CYS A 399 6.61 3.48 -13.33
C CYS A 399 7.80 2.92 -12.57
N GLY A 400 7.70 1.64 -12.21
CA GLY A 400 8.67 0.92 -11.37
C GLY A 400 8.40 1.02 -9.87
N LEU A 401 7.35 1.76 -9.47
CA LEU A 401 6.94 1.89 -8.08
C LEU A 401 6.10 0.69 -7.65
N PHE A 402 6.49 0.05 -6.55
CA PHE A 402 5.73 -1.01 -5.89
C PHE A 402 5.50 -0.67 -4.42
N LYS A 403 4.36 -1.09 -3.88
CA LYS A 403 3.98 -0.83 -2.50
C LYS A 403 4.98 -1.45 -1.54
N THR A 404 5.42 -0.70 -0.54
CA THR A 404 6.21 -1.18 0.59
C THR A 404 5.44 -2.29 1.32
N PRO A 405 5.89 -3.55 1.31
CA PRO A 405 5.15 -4.63 1.99
C PRO A 405 5.40 -4.58 3.50
N THR A 406 4.49 -5.17 4.28
CA THR A 406 4.78 -5.49 5.68
C THR A 406 6.00 -6.42 5.78
N LEU A 407 6.84 -6.21 6.79
CA LEU A 407 7.95 -7.13 7.12
C LEU A 407 7.56 -8.22 8.12
N ARG A 408 6.35 -8.19 8.67
CA ARG A 408 5.87 -9.27 9.54
C ARG A 408 5.84 -10.59 8.77
N ASN A 409 6.34 -11.64 9.40
CA ASN A 409 6.52 -12.97 8.79
C ASN A 409 7.39 -12.98 7.51
N SER A 410 8.21 -11.95 7.26
CA SER A 410 9.08 -11.93 6.07
C SER A 410 10.15 -13.02 6.10
N ALA A 411 10.65 -13.36 7.30
CA ALA A 411 11.71 -14.34 7.48
C ALA A 411 11.28 -15.80 7.24
N SER A 412 9.98 -16.09 7.20
CA SER A 412 9.45 -17.43 6.91
C SER A 412 9.11 -17.66 5.43
N ARG A 413 9.32 -16.66 4.57
CA ARG A 413 8.92 -16.72 3.16
C ARG A 413 10.06 -17.21 2.27
N GLY A 414 9.73 -18.05 1.29
CA GLY A 414 10.66 -18.56 0.28
C GLY A 414 10.75 -17.73 -1.01
N ALA A 415 9.95 -16.68 -1.14
CA ALA A 415 9.96 -15.75 -2.27
C ALA A 415 9.73 -14.32 -1.77
N LEU A 416 10.72 -13.47 -2.02
CA LEU A 416 10.78 -12.09 -1.58
C LEU A 416 10.90 -11.14 -2.78
N PHE A 417 10.56 -9.87 -2.56
CA PHE A 417 10.33 -8.87 -3.60
C PHE A 417 9.09 -9.18 -4.47
N HIS A 418 8.64 -8.22 -5.28
CA HIS A 418 7.38 -8.36 -6.04
C HIS A 418 7.42 -9.50 -7.08
N ASN A 419 8.60 -9.85 -7.59
CA ASN A 419 8.82 -10.88 -8.61
C ASN A 419 9.44 -12.18 -8.06
N GLY A 420 9.62 -12.30 -6.73
CA GLY A 420 10.12 -13.52 -6.08
C GLY A 420 11.57 -13.88 -6.42
N VAL A 421 12.38 -12.91 -6.87
CA VAL A 421 13.77 -13.12 -7.28
C VAL A 421 14.68 -13.53 -6.12
N PHE A 422 14.43 -13.02 -4.92
CA PHE A 422 15.20 -13.38 -3.72
C PHE A 422 14.50 -14.50 -2.95
N LYS A 423 15.29 -15.47 -2.45
CA LYS A 423 14.77 -16.67 -1.77
C LYS A 423 14.95 -16.64 -0.26
N ASN A 424 15.72 -15.70 0.26
CA ASN A 424 15.97 -15.51 1.69
C ASN A 424 16.33 -14.04 1.99
N LEU A 425 16.27 -13.67 3.26
CA LEU A 425 16.53 -12.30 3.71
C LEU A 425 17.99 -11.88 3.56
N GLU A 426 18.95 -12.80 3.62
CA GLU A 426 20.38 -12.49 3.53
C GLU A 426 20.73 -12.00 2.13
N ASP A 427 20.32 -12.72 1.08
CA ASP A 427 20.48 -12.29 -0.31
C ASP A 427 19.78 -10.96 -0.59
N LEU A 428 18.58 -10.78 -0.03
CA LEU A 428 17.83 -9.54 -0.16
C LEU A 428 18.59 -8.37 0.49
N LEU A 429 19.08 -8.53 1.71
CA LEU A 429 19.80 -7.47 2.44
C LEU A 429 21.15 -7.14 1.79
N HIS A 430 21.88 -8.16 1.31
CA HIS A 430 23.06 -7.93 0.48
C HIS A 430 22.70 -7.11 -0.76
N PHE A 431 21.59 -7.41 -1.45
CA PHE A 431 21.13 -6.59 -2.55
C PHE A 431 20.90 -5.14 -2.12
N TYR A 432 20.18 -4.89 -1.02
CA TYR A 432 19.95 -3.51 -0.53
C TYR A 432 21.26 -2.72 -0.38
N VAL A 433 22.28 -3.30 0.25
CA VAL A 433 23.52 -2.58 0.57
C VAL A 433 24.58 -2.60 -0.55
N GLU A 434 24.45 -3.51 -1.51
CA GLU A 434 25.42 -3.69 -2.60
C GLU A 434 24.89 -3.30 -3.98
N ARG A 435 23.59 -3.01 -4.14
CA ARG A 435 22.99 -2.65 -5.43
C ARG A 435 23.76 -1.54 -6.15
N GLU A 436 24.21 -0.56 -5.38
CA GLU A 436 24.95 0.60 -5.89
C GLU A 436 26.47 0.43 -5.83
N THR A 437 26.99 -0.28 -4.82
CA THR A 437 28.44 -0.44 -4.61
C THR A 437 29.04 -1.55 -5.47
N ASP A 438 28.29 -2.64 -5.72
CA ASP A 438 28.64 -3.74 -6.63
C ASP A 438 27.45 -4.15 -7.52
N PRO A 439 27.01 -3.30 -8.45
CA PRO A 439 25.92 -3.61 -9.36
C PRO A 439 26.21 -4.83 -10.25
N GLY A 440 27.47 -5.22 -10.43
CA GLY A 440 27.88 -6.35 -11.27
C GLY A 440 27.55 -7.71 -10.66
N LYS A 441 27.31 -7.76 -9.34
CA LYS A 441 26.80 -8.94 -8.63
C LYS A 441 25.32 -9.19 -8.91
N TRP A 442 24.53 -8.13 -9.09
CA TRP A 442 23.07 -8.18 -9.12
C TRP A 442 22.46 -8.09 -10.53
N TYR A 443 23.15 -7.42 -11.44
CA TYR A 443 22.66 -7.17 -12.79
C TYR A 443 23.58 -7.79 -13.83
N PRO A 444 23.04 -8.24 -14.98
CA PRO A 444 23.85 -8.90 -15.99
C PRO A 444 24.84 -7.94 -16.65
N LYS A 445 25.95 -8.48 -17.15
CA LYS A 445 26.88 -7.76 -18.02
C LYS A 445 26.37 -7.80 -19.46
N ARG A 446 26.46 -6.66 -20.15
CA ARG A 446 26.25 -6.53 -21.59
C ARG A 446 27.46 -7.08 -22.35
N LYS A 447 27.29 -7.24 -23.67
CA LYS A 447 28.35 -7.72 -24.58
C LYS A 447 29.59 -6.81 -24.61
N ASP A 448 29.42 -5.52 -24.35
CA ASP A 448 30.50 -4.53 -24.28
C ASP A 448 31.21 -4.49 -22.91
N GLY A 449 30.82 -5.38 -21.98
CA GLY A 449 31.36 -5.43 -20.62
C GLY A 449 30.69 -4.48 -19.63
N SER A 450 29.82 -3.56 -20.09
CA SER A 450 29.07 -2.67 -19.20
C SER A 450 28.00 -3.43 -18.41
N ILE A 451 27.63 -2.95 -17.22
CA ILE A 451 26.59 -3.58 -16.39
C ILE A 451 25.22 -3.04 -16.83
N GLU A 452 24.24 -3.92 -17.03
CA GLU A 452 22.84 -3.55 -17.26
C GLU A 452 22.13 -3.22 -15.95
N LYS A 453 22.60 -2.17 -15.29
CA LYS A 453 22.03 -1.74 -14.01
C LYS A 453 20.53 -1.46 -14.14
N TYR A 454 19.74 -1.97 -13.19
CA TYR A 454 18.27 -1.93 -13.20
C TYR A 454 17.69 -2.64 -14.43
N ASP A 455 18.00 -3.92 -14.59
CA ASP A 455 17.65 -4.73 -15.78
C ASP A 455 16.16 -5.05 -15.90
N ASP A 456 15.37 -4.83 -14.84
CA ASP A 456 13.91 -4.98 -14.84
C ASP A 456 13.15 -3.66 -15.05
N LEU A 457 13.82 -2.62 -15.56
CA LEU A 457 13.20 -1.35 -15.90
C LEU A 457 13.63 -0.85 -17.28
N PRO A 458 12.68 -0.38 -18.12
CA PRO A 458 13.01 0.32 -19.36
C PRO A 458 13.90 1.56 -19.10
N PRO A 459 14.83 1.90 -20.01
CA PRO A 459 15.76 3.01 -19.82
C PRO A 459 15.13 4.33 -19.36
N ARG A 460 13.95 4.68 -19.90
CA ARG A 460 13.23 5.93 -19.58
C ARG A 460 12.77 6.04 -18.11
N TYR A 461 12.65 4.92 -17.40
CA TYR A 461 12.16 4.85 -16.02
C TYR A 461 13.26 4.60 -14.99
N LYS A 462 14.49 4.33 -15.42
CA LYS A 462 15.64 4.11 -14.51
C LYS A 462 15.95 5.29 -13.60
N LYS A 463 15.54 6.50 -14.01
CA LYS A 463 15.65 7.74 -13.21
C LYS A 463 14.69 7.79 -12.01
N ASN A 464 13.67 6.93 -11.97
CA ASN A 464 12.72 6.86 -10.86
C ASN A 464 13.30 6.09 -9.68
N VAL A 465 14.39 5.34 -9.88
CA VAL A 465 14.99 4.48 -8.86
C VAL A 465 15.58 5.32 -7.75
N ASP A 466 15.28 4.96 -6.50
CA ASP A 466 15.84 5.61 -5.33
C ASP A 466 17.34 5.32 -5.19
N VAL A 467 18.14 6.38 -5.13
CA VAL A 467 19.60 6.39 -4.98
C VAL A 467 20.07 7.49 -4.01
N VAL A 468 19.14 8.04 -3.22
CA VAL A 468 19.38 9.27 -2.46
C VAL A 468 19.75 8.97 -1.02
N ASP A 469 18.97 8.13 -0.35
CA ASP A 469 19.15 7.82 1.06
C ASP A 469 19.83 6.46 1.26
N ALA A 470 20.41 6.25 2.45
CA ALA A 470 20.96 4.96 2.82
C ALA A 470 19.89 3.85 2.71
N PRO A 471 20.28 2.62 2.33
CA PRO A 471 21.65 2.18 1.99
C PRO A 471 22.05 2.44 0.52
N PHE A 472 21.23 3.15 -0.25
CA PHE A 472 21.38 3.37 -1.69
C PHE A 472 22.16 4.64 -2.08
N ASP A 473 22.61 5.41 -1.10
CA ASP A 473 23.33 6.66 -1.30
C ASP A 473 24.79 6.45 -1.75
N ARG A 474 25.32 5.24 -1.55
CA ARG A 474 26.71 4.84 -1.83
C ARG A 474 26.99 4.66 -3.33
N LYS A 475 28.27 4.73 -3.71
CA LYS A 475 28.73 4.63 -5.09
C LYS A 475 29.51 3.35 -5.36
N GLN A 476 29.63 3.01 -6.63
CA GLN A 476 30.33 1.80 -7.07
C GLN A 476 31.78 1.79 -6.55
N GLY A 477 32.17 0.69 -5.90
CA GLY A 477 33.50 0.51 -5.30
C GLY A 477 33.63 1.05 -3.86
N GLU A 478 32.64 1.76 -3.33
CA GLU A 478 32.60 2.12 -1.91
C GLU A 478 32.22 0.91 -1.03
N GLN A 479 32.55 0.98 0.26
CA GLN A 479 32.13 -0.04 1.21
C GLN A 479 30.60 -0.02 1.36
N PRO A 480 29.90 -1.18 1.40
CA PRO A 480 28.47 -1.25 1.68
C PRO A 480 28.09 -0.63 3.04
N ALA A 481 26.81 -0.27 3.19
CA ALA A 481 26.31 0.31 4.44
C ALA A 481 26.35 -0.65 5.62
N LEU A 482 26.07 -1.92 5.36
CA LEU A 482 26.17 -3.01 6.32
C LEU A 482 27.23 -3.99 5.84
N ASN A 483 28.05 -4.50 6.76
CA ASN A 483 28.88 -5.67 6.51
C ASN A 483 28.11 -6.99 6.78
N ASP A 484 28.73 -8.13 6.49
CA ASP A 484 28.11 -9.46 6.62
C ASP A 484 27.61 -9.77 8.04
N ASP A 485 28.34 -9.35 9.09
CA ASP A 485 27.92 -9.59 10.47
C ASP A 485 26.76 -8.68 10.87
N GLU A 486 26.74 -7.44 10.38
CA GLU A 486 25.62 -6.52 10.53
C GLU A 486 24.37 -7.03 9.77
N ILE A 487 24.53 -7.64 8.60
CA ILE A 487 23.44 -8.30 7.85
C ILE A 487 22.90 -9.49 8.65
N LYS A 488 23.75 -10.34 9.24
CA LYS A 488 23.29 -11.44 10.10
C LYS A 488 22.50 -10.94 11.30
N ASP A 489 22.98 -9.87 11.96
CA ASP A 489 22.27 -9.24 13.07
C ASP A 489 20.88 -8.72 12.62
N MET A 490 20.79 -8.10 11.45
CA MET A 490 19.53 -7.65 10.84
C MET A 490 18.57 -8.83 10.57
N VAL A 491 19.06 -9.92 9.98
CA VAL A 491 18.25 -11.13 9.73
C VAL A 491 17.71 -11.70 11.05
N VAL A 492 18.52 -11.71 12.11
CA VAL A 492 18.10 -12.17 13.43
C VAL A 492 17.02 -11.26 14.02
N PHE A 493 17.13 -9.93 13.85
CA PHE A 493 16.05 -9.02 14.22
C PHE A 493 14.77 -9.27 13.41
N LEU A 494 14.84 -9.40 12.09
CA LEU A 494 13.66 -9.63 11.24
C LEU A 494 12.93 -10.93 11.58
N LYS A 495 13.63 -11.96 12.07
CA LYS A 495 13.01 -13.20 12.60
C LYS A 495 12.16 -12.97 13.85
N THR A 496 12.41 -11.89 14.59
CA THR A 496 11.56 -11.53 15.76
C THR A 496 10.17 -11.04 15.35
N LEU A 497 9.97 -10.72 14.07
CA LEU A 497 8.70 -10.27 13.47
C LEU A 497 7.84 -11.44 12.96
N ASN A 498 8.30 -12.69 13.11
CA ASN A 498 7.47 -13.86 12.85
C ASN A 498 6.50 -14.07 14.01
N ASP A 499 5.24 -14.28 13.67
CA ASP A 499 4.17 -14.56 14.59
C ASP A 499 4.32 -15.95 15.25
N GLY A 500 3.55 -16.19 16.30
CA GLY A 500 3.55 -17.45 17.05
C GLY A 500 4.66 -17.55 18.08
N TYR A 501 5.17 -16.42 18.59
CA TYR A 501 6.17 -16.44 19.66
C TYR A 501 5.56 -16.95 20.96
N GLN A 502 6.14 -18.02 21.52
CA GLN A 502 5.73 -18.57 22.80
C GLN A 502 6.64 -18.05 23.92
N ALA A 503 6.12 -17.10 24.70
CA ALA A 503 6.82 -16.55 25.86
C ALA A 503 7.18 -17.67 26.87
N GLY A 504 8.46 -17.76 27.24
CA GLY A 504 8.97 -18.74 28.21
C GLY A 504 9.73 -19.93 27.63
N ALA A 505 9.58 -20.25 26.33
CA ALA A 505 10.32 -21.35 25.70
C ALA A 505 11.85 -21.09 25.60
N GLY A 506 12.25 -19.81 25.56
CA GLY A 506 13.65 -19.39 25.46
C GLY A 506 14.50 -19.56 26.73
N GLN A 507 13.91 -19.85 27.90
CA GLN A 507 14.69 -20.11 29.12
C GLN A 507 15.13 -21.58 29.26
N ALA A 508 14.54 -22.51 28.49
CA ALA A 508 14.90 -23.93 28.55
C ALA A 508 16.15 -24.28 27.71
N SER A 509 16.50 -23.45 26.71
CA SER A 509 17.63 -23.71 25.80
C SER A 509 18.97 -23.14 26.31
N ALA A 510 18.94 -22.13 27.19
CA ALA A 510 20.15 -21.54 27.76
C ALA A 510 20.69 -22.28 29.01
N ALA A 511 20.07 -23.41 29.36
CA ALA A 511 20.41 -24.22 30.55
C ALA A 511 20.82 -25.66 30.20
N ARG A 512 21.30 -25.93 28.99
CA ARG A 512 21.92 -27.21 28.61
C ARG A 512 23.27 -27.03 27.97
#